data_AF-A0A833G4D4-F1
#
_entry.id   AF-A0A833G4D4-F1
#
_cell.length_a   1.000
_cell.length_b   1.000
_cell.length_c   1.000
_cell.angle_alpha   90.00
_cell.angle_beta   90.00
_cell.angle_gamma   90.00
#
_symmetry.space_group_name_H-M   'P 1'
#
loop_
_entity.id
_entity.type
_entity.pdbx_description
1 polymer ?
#
loop_
_entity_poly.entity_id
_entity_poly.type
_entity_poly.pdbx_seq_one_letter_code
_entity_poly.pdbx_strand_id
1 'polypeptide(L)'
;TCATGPSIGLLITSSERISCAFVPDAGEPEHYGGHIRKFGLDIGVTAASVIVWAVFAAQSGYVPGSLAGTYVGVSAESTVVVGLGANALLGGSGKSIALQPLSLQAQAGLNLAIGIAQLDLVKR
;
A
#
# COMPACT_ATOMS: atom_id res chain seq x y z
N THR A 1 5.80 3.70 6.62
CA THR A 1 6.68 3.79 5.43
C THR A 1 6.99 2.41 4.91
N CYS A 2 6.94 2.19 3.59
CA CYS A 2 7.29 0.93 2.94
C CYS A 2 8.35 1.17 1.86
N ALA A 3 9.39 0.33 1.81
CA ALA A 3 10.44 0.40 0.79
C ALA A 3 10.39 -0.84 -0.12
N THR A 4 10.51 -0.63 -1.43
CA THR A 4 10.73 -1.68 -2.45
C THR A 4 12.21 -1.74 -2.84
N GLY A 5 12.70 -2.95 -3.16
CA GLY A 5 13.99 -3.10 -3.84
C GLY A 5 13.89 -2.76 -5.34
N PRO A 6 15.02 -2.69 -6.07
CA PRO A 6 15.00 -2.57 -7.52
C PRO A 6 14.43 -3.84 -8.17
N SER A 7 13.62 -3.65 -9.22
CA SER A 7 12.94 -4.74 -9.93
C SER A 7 13.06 -4.58 -11.45
N ILE A 8 13.15 -5.70 -12.18
CA ILE A 8 13.17 -5.73 -13.65
C ILE A 8 11.94 -6.51 -14.11
N GLY A 9 11.08 -5.93 -14.95
CA GLY A 9 9.89 -6.60 -15.47
C GLY A 9 9.14 -5.82 -16.55
N LEU A 10 8.32 -6.52 -17.32
CA LEU A 10 7.33 -5.92 -18.22
C LEU A 10 6.04 -5.70 -17.42
N LEU A 11 5.69 -4.46 -17.10
CA LEU A 11 4.51 -4.17 -16.28
C LEU A 11 3.25 -4.30 -17.16
N ILE A 12 2.64 -5.48 -17.09
CA ILE A 12 1.18 -5.68 -17.21
C ILE A 12 0.64 -5.99 -15.81
N THR A 13 1.36 -6.82 -15.05
CA THR A 13 1.17 -7.09 -13.62
C THR A 13 2.55 -7.33 -12.99
N SER A 14 2.94 -6.61 -11.94
CA SER A 14 4.19 -6.90 -11.20
C SER A 14 3.93 -7.12 -9.72
N SER A 15 4.71 -8.01 -9.11
CA SER A 15 4.72 -8.25 -7.66
C SER A 15 6.12 -8.00 -7.11
N GLU A 16 6.23 -7.07 -6.17
CA GLU A 16 7.50 -6.67 -5.57
C GLU A 16 7.48 -6.92 -4.06
N ARG A 17 8.61 -7.36 -3.51
CA ARG A 17 8.78 -7.48 -2.06
C ARG A 17 8.95 -6.10 -1.43
N ILE A 18 8.37 -5.95 -0.25
CA ILE A 18 8.47 -4.73 0.54
C ILE A 18 8.86 -5.01 1.98
N SER A 19 9.50 -4.01 2.58
CA SER A 19 9.72 -3.91 4.02
C SER A 19 9.10 -2.61 4.51
N CYS A 20 8.27 -2.69 5.55
CA CYS A 20 7.52 -1.58 6.08
C CYS A 20 7.82 -1.36 7.56
N ALA A 21 7.90 -0.09 7.96
CA ALA A 21 7.88 0.35 9.34
C ALA A 21 6.61 1.15 9.58
N PHE A 22 5.90 0.84 10.66
CA PHE A 22 4.72 1.54 11.12
C PHE A 22 4.98 2.12 12.51
N VAL A 23 4.67 3.40 12.68
CA VAL A 23 4.76 4.09 13.97
C VAL A 23 3.34 4.52 14.31
N PRO A 24 2.67 3.86 15.28
CA PRO A 24 1.34 4.26 15.71
C PRO A 24 1.39 5.55 16.53
N ASP A 25 0.26 6.27 16.63
CA ASP A 25 0.14 7.44 17.52
C ASP A 25 0.35 7.07 19.00
N ALA A 26 0.04 5.82 19.36
CA ALA A 26 0.29 5.26 20.68
C ALA A 26 0.73 3.79 20.56
N GLY A 27 1.78 3.42 21.30
CA GLY A 27 2.37 2.08 21.31
C GLY A 27 3.76 2.03 20.68
N GLU A 28 4.29 0.82 20.55
CA GLU A 28 5.64 0.59 20.02
C GLU A 28 5.64 0.56 18.48
N PRO A 29 6.73 1.00 17.83
CA PRO A 29 6.93 0.82 16.40
C PRO A 29 6.88 -0.65 15.97
N GLU A 30 6.35 -0.90 14.78
CA GLU A 30 6.18 -2.24 14.23
C GLU A 30 6.82 -2.39 12.86
N HIS A 31 7.34 -3.59 12.60
CA HIS A 31 7.90 -3.95 11.31
C HIS A 31 7.01 -4.97 10.60
N TYR A 32 6.77 -4.72 9.32
CA TYR A 32 6.01 -5.60 8.46
C TYR A 32 6.82 -5.93 7.21
N GLY A 33 6.68 -7.16 6.74
CA GLY A 33 7.17 -7.58 5.43
C GLY A 33 6.00 -7.93 4.54
N GLY A 34 6.22 -7.99 3.23
CA GLY A 34 5.13 -8.36 2.35
C GLY A 34 5.40 -8.20 0.88
N HIS A 35 4.31 -8.12 0.12
CA HIS A 35 4.34 -7.94 -1.32
C HIS A 35 3.34 -6.86 -1.74
N ILE A 36 3.75 -6.01 -2.68
CA ILE A 36 2.87 -5.08 -3.37
C ILE A 36 2.65 -5.57 -4.80
N ARG A 37 1.39 -5.58 -5.24
CA ARG A 37 1.01 -5.85 -6.63
C ARG A 37 0.52 -4.58 -7.29
N LYS A 38 1.10 -4.30 -8.45
CA LYS A 38 0.86 -3.09 -9.23
C LYS A 38 0.31 -3.50 -10.61
N PHE A 39 -0.70 -2.77 -11.07
CA PHE A 39 -1.17 -2.78 -12.46
C PHE A 39 -0.82 -1.43 -13.10
N GLY A 40 -0.33 -1.47 -14.33
CA GLY A 40 0.03 -0.27 -15.09
C GLY A 40 0.88 -0.67 -16.28
N LEU A 41 0.80 0.12 -17.36
CA LEU A 41 1.65 -0.04 -18.53
C LEU A 41 2.94 0.75 -18.30
N ASP A 42 3.95 0.08 -17.77
CA ASP A 42 5.28 0.65 -17.57
C ASP A 42 6.30 -0.27 -18.23
N ILE A 43 6.88 0.23 -19.32
CA ILE A 43 7.92 -0.45 -20.07
C ILE A 43 9.23 0.13 -19.55
N GLY A 44 9.84 -0.51 -18.56
CA GLY A 44 11.06 0.02 -17.95
C GLY A 44 11.58 -0.75 -16.74
N VAL A 45 12.68 -0.27 -16.18
CA VAL A 45 13.24 -0.72 -14.90
C VAL A 45 12.61 0.11 -13.80
N THR A 46 11.98 -0.54 -12.81
CA THR A 46 11.44 0.17 -11.65
C THR A 46 12.56 0.37 -10.63
N ALA A 47 12.91 1.64 -10.38
CA ALA A 47 13.85 2.00 -9.34
C ALA A 47 13.30 1.62 -7.95
N ALA A 48 14.19 1.38 -6.99
CA ALA A 48 13.81 1.24 -5.59
C ALA A 48 12.98 2.48 -5.17
N SER A 49 11.80 2.23 -4.60
CA SER A 49 10.83 3.28 -4.30
C SER A 49 10.43 3.21 -2.83
N VAL A 50 10.20 4.37 -2.22
CA VAL A 50 9.65 4.46 -0.87
C VAL A 50 8.23 5.00 -0.99
N ILE A 51 7.27 4.26 -0.45
CA ILE A 51 5.86 4.65 -0.42
C ILE A 51 5.46 4.92 1.03
N VAL A 52 4.90 6.09 1.28
CA VAL A 52 4.31 6.46 2.57
C VAL A 52 2.81 6.28 2.51
N TRP A 53 2.25 5.63 3.53
CA TRP A 53 0.83 5.32 3.65
C TRP A 53 0.27 6.01 4.88
N ALA A 54 -0.82 6.77 4.73
CA ALA A 54 -1.69 7.13 5.82
C ALA A 54 -2.55 5.91 6.19
N VAL A 55 -2.71 5.68 7.49
CA VAL A 55 -3.45 4.55 8.05
C VAL A 55 -4.70 5.07 8.73
N PHE A 56 -5.86 4.56 8.34
CA PHE A 56 -7.15 4.88 8.96
C PHE A 56 -7.78 3.60 9.49
N ALA A 57 -8.17 3.57 10.77
CA ALA A 57 -8.86 2.45 11.39
C ALA A 57 -10.34 2.79 11.62
N ALA A 58 -11.24 1.84 11.32
CA ALA A 58 -12.68 2.02 11.45
C ALA A 58 -13.20 2.01 12.90
N GLN A 59 -12.41 1.45 13.84
CA GLN A 59 -12.75 1.34 15.25
C GLN A 59 -11.66 1.96 16.13
N SER A 60 -12.05 2.41 17.33
CA SER A 60 -11.09 2.91 18.33
C SER A 60 -10.24 1.76 18.89
N GLY A 61 -8.94 2.02 19.04
CA GLY A 61 -7.98 1.05 19.57
C GLY A 61 -7.27 0.26 18.48
N TYR A 62 -6.16 0.81 17.98
CA TYR A 62 -5.21 0.04 17.19
C TYR A 62 -4.56 -1.02 18.08
N VAL A 63 -4.64 -2.30 17.69
CA VAL A 63 -3.97 -3.41 18.38
C VAL A 63 -2.70 -3.76 17.60
N PRO A 64 -1.54 -3.98 18.26
CA PRO A 64 -0.32 -4.38 17.58
C PRO A 64 -0.54 -5.59 16.67
N GLY A 65 -0.06 -5.52 15.45
CA GLY A 65 -0.25 -6.56 14.42
C GLY A 65 -1.51 -6.42 13.59
N SER A 66 -2.39 -5.45 13.88
CA SER A 66 -3.65 -5.28 13.13
C SER A 66 -3.43 -4.90 11.66
N LEU A 67 -2.26 -4.36 11.31
CA LEU A 67 -1.90 -4.10 9.90
C LEU A 67 -1.58 -5.36 9.09
N ALA A 68 -1.39 -6.52 9.73
CA ALA A 68 -1.21 -7.76 8.99
C ALA A 68 -2.49 -8.13 8.25
N GLY A 69 -2.37 -8.49 6.97
CA GLY A 69 -3.50 -8.87 6.13
C GLY A 69 -3.32 -8.47 4.68
N THR A 70 -4.36 -8.77 3.91
CA THR A 70 -4.47 -8.43 2.50
C THR A 70 -5.31 -7.17 2.34
N TYR A 71 -4.79 -6.21 1.59
CA TYR A 71 -5.46 -4.98 1.23
C TYR A 71 -5.72 -4.94 -0.26
N VAL A 72 -6.93 -4.62 -0.66
CA VAL A 72 -7.33 -4.53 -2.07
C VAL A 72 -7.77 -3.12 -2.40
N GLY A 73 -7.42 -2.66 -3.61
CA GLY A 73 -7.84 -1.35 -4.09
C GLY A 73 -9.36 -1.28 -4.23
N VAL A 74 -9.94 -0.17 -3.78
CA VAL A 74 -11.35 0.12 -4.02
C VAL A 74 -11.46 0.63 -5.46
N SER A 75 -12.09 -0.14 -6.35
CA SER A 75 -12.44 0.39 -7.68
C SER A 75 -13.49 1.48 -7.53
N ALA A 76 -13.48 2.48 -8.43
CA ALA A 76 -14.33 3.68 -8.38
C ALA A 76 -15.85 3.39 -8.27
N GLU A 77 -16.29 2.15 -8.52
CA GLU A 77 -17.67 1.70 -8.41
C GLU A 77 -18.11 1.34 -6.98
N SER A 78 -17.17 1.22 -6.02
CA SER A 78 -17.46 0.93 -4.61
C SER A 78 -17.36 2.21 -3.75
N THR A 79 -18.10 3.24 -4.13
CA THR A 79 -18.15 4.57 -3.48
C THR A 79 -19.09 4.58 -2.26
N VAL A 80 -18.82 3.73 -1.26
CA VAL A 80 -19.53 3.78 0.03
C VAL A 80 -18.51 3.82 1.19
N VAL A 81 -17.48 4.65 1.06
CA VAL A 81 -16.69 5.06 2.23
C VAL A 81 -16.46 6.56 2.17
N VAL A 82 -17.27 7.31 2.93
CA VAL A 82 -17.16 8.76 3.06
C VAL A 82 -15.80 9.10 3.68
N GLY A 83 -14.99 9.89 2.99
CA GLY A 83 -13.73 10.45 3.51
C GLY A 83 -12.43 9.75 3.06
N LEU A 84 -12.49 8.63 2.34
CA LEU A 84 -11.30 7.98 1.75
C LEU A 84 -11.11 8.39 0.29
N GLY A 85 -9.87 8.66 -0.12
CA GLY A 85 -9.55 9.03 -1.51
C GLY A 85 -9.66 7.87 -2.51
N ALA A 86 -9.74 8.20 -3.81
CA ALA A 86 -9.90 7.25 -4.93
C ALA A 86 -8.74 6.23 -5.14
N ASN A 87 -7.72 6.24 -4.27
CA ASN A 87 -6.56 5.34 -4.30
C ASN A 87 -6.37 4.59 -2.97
N ALA A 88 -7.43 4.49 -2.15
CA ALA A 88 -7.36 3.76 -0.88
C ALA A 88 -7.34 2.24 -1.10
N LEU A 89 -6.58 1.54 -0.26
CA LEU A 89 -6.65 0.09 -0.12
C LEU A 89 -7.38 -0.26 1.17
N LEU A 90 -8.31 -1.21 1.12
CA LEU A 90 -9.07 -1.68 2.28
C LEU A 90 -8.64 -3.09 2.65
N GLY A 91 -8.42 -3.35 3.94
CA GLY A 91 -7.93 -4.64 4.41
C GLY A 91 -7.50 -4.64 5.88
N GLY A 92 -6.40 -5.36 6.13
CA GLY A 92 -5.88 -5.59 7.48
C GLY A 92 -6.69 -6.60 8.28
N SER A 93 -6.38 -6.73 9.56
CA SER A 93 -7.08 -7.61 10.48
C SER A 93 -8.56 -7.19 10.59
N GLY A 94 -9.46 -8.14 10.34
CA GLY A 94 -10.90 -7.90 10.37
C GLY A 94 -11.45 -6.93 9.30
N LYS A 95 -10.68 -6.61 8.24
CA LYS A 95 -11.09 -5.66 7.16
C LYS A 95 -11.48 -4.27 7.69
N SER A 96 -10.81 -3.83 8.75
CA SER A 96 -11.14 -2.61 9.49
C SER A 96 -10.16 -1.46 9.23
N ILE A 97 -9.22 -1.63 8.30
CA ILE A 97 -8.15 -0.67 8.04
C ILE A 97 -8.17 -0.21 6.58
N ALA A 98 -8.04 1.09 6.40
CA ALA A 98 -7.80 1.72 5.11
C ALA A 98 -6.39 2.30 5.04
N LEU A 99 -5.72 2.08 3.91
CA LEU A 99 -4.40 2.63 3.60
C LEU A 99 -4.52 3.59 2.43
N GLN A 100 -4.11 4.86 2.61
CA GLN A 100 -4.08 5.85 1.55
C GLN A 100 -2.62 6.25 1.24
N PRO A 101 -2.16 6.11 0.00
CA PRO A 101 -0.79 6.49 -0.35
C PRO A 101 -0.68 8.02 -0.33
N LEU A 102 0.26 8.56 0.46
CA LEU A 102 0.48 10.01 0.59
C LEU A 102 1.36 10.57 -0.53
N SER A 103 2.17 9.71 -1.17
CA SER A 103 3.17 10.11 -2.15
C SER A 103 3.23 9.09 -3.27
N LEU A 104 2.44 9.32 -4.32
CA LEU A 104 2.79 8.83 -5.65
C LEU A 104 3.83 9.81 -6.20
N GLN A 105 5.08 9.71 -5.73
CA GLN A 105 6.19 10.42 -6.37
C GLN A 105 6.42 9.78 -7.73
N ALA A 106 5.72 10.27 -8.75
CA ALA A 106 6.09 10.07 -10.13
C ALA A 106 7.32 10.96 -10.38
N GLN A 107 8.53 10.41 -10.31
CA GLN A 107 9.65 11.07 -10.96
C GLN A 107 9.27 11.29 -12.44
N ALA A 108 9.36 12.56 -12.86
CA ALA A 108 8.90 13.05 -14.14
C ALA A 108 9.47 12.24 -15.32
N GLY A 109 8.60 11.79 -16.23
CA GLY A 109 9.03 11.27 -17.53
C GLY A 109 8.02 10.41 -18.29
N LEU A 110 7.06 9.78 -17.62
CA LEU A 110 6.06 8.93 -18.28
C LEU A 110 4.75 9.01 -17.50
N ASN A 111 3.62 9.16 -18.20
CA ASN A 111 2.27 9.17 -17.63
C ASN A 111 1.97 7.81 -16.98
N LEU A 112 2.43 7.63 -15.75
CA LEU A 112 2.29 6.39 -14.99
C LEU A 112 1.02 6.44 -14.13
N ALA A 113 -0.06 5.88 -14.67
CA ALA A 113 -1.19 5.43 -13.86
C ALA A 113 -0.82 4.08 -13.20
N ILE A 114 0.08 4.09 -12.20
CA ILE A 114 0.31 2.90 -11.37
C ILE A 114 -0.89 2.77 -10.44
N GLY A 115 -1.80 1.86 -10.77
CA GLY A 115 -2.81 1.38 -9.84
C GLY A 115 -2.19 0.37 -8.89
N ILE A 116 -2.21 0.66 -7.59
CA ILE A 116 -1.87 -0.36 -6.59
C ILE A 116 -3.09 -1.29 -6.47
N ALA A 117 -2.89 -2.53 -6.88
CA ALA A 117 -3.96 -3.52 -6.96
C ALA A 117 -4.22 -4.16 -5.61
N GLN A 118 -3.12 -4.58 -4.99
CA GLN A 118 -3.14 -5.33 -3.76
C GLN A 118 -1.84 -5.11 -2.99
N LEU A 119 -1.94 -5.12 -1.67
CA LEU A 119 -0.84 -5.09 -0.74
C LEU A 119 -1.06 -6.20 0.30
N ASP A 120 -0.07 -7.07 0.45
CA ASP A 120 -0.10 -8.13 1.47
C ASP A 120 0.96 -7.80 2.52
N LEU A 121 0.55 -7.79 3.79
CA LEU A 121 1.41 -7.48 4.94
C LEU A 121 1.40 -8.62 5.95
N VAL A 122 2.59 -8.95 6.46
CA VAL A 122 2.79 -9.85 7.60
C VAL A 122 3.67 -9.16 8.63
N LYS A 123 3.31 -9.27 9.90
CA LYS A 123 4.14 -8.76 11.01
C LYS A 123 5.43 -9.57 11.08
N ARG A 124 6.57 -8.90 11.23
CA ARG A 124 7.88 -9.52 11.43
C ARG A 124 8.27 -9.55 12.90
#